data_AF-A0A2E7SZ53-F1
#
_entry.id   AF-A0A2E7SZ53-F1
#
_cell.length_a   1.000
_cell.length_b   1.000
_cell.length_c   1.000
_cell.angle_alpha   90.00
_cell.angle_beta   90.00
_cell.angle_gamma   90.00
#
_symmetry.space_group_name_H-M   'P 1'
#
loop_
_entity.id
_entity.type
_entity.pdbx_description
1 polymer ?
#
loop_
_entity_poly.entity_id
_entity_poly.type
_entity_poly.pdbx_seq_one_letter_code
_entity_poly.pdbx_strand_id
1 'polypeptide(L)'
;MSDEQDSIISLSDDEDTIEQYKLNLQSEVIRITLEEIEHRVGSGEEISDEEKEKMIEDNLKKVLQNAETSPPPDFHKTLNVYLIILAVVGCVFAFIGYHLSPDSCANDEDTIWEELGVSLFYVSALGVPMNILFCLMSLKNPNLDSKEIFRWTRIHTIAIVICWVIFWEYITQDMFCGCWGVCGMGTGWGG
;
A
#
# COMPACT_ATOMS: atom_id res chain seq x y z
N MET A 1 -2.53 28.15 -29.25
CA MET A 1 -1.74 28.70 -28.12
C MET A 1 -2.30 28.07 -26.84
N SER A 2 -1.90 26.84 -26.56
CA SER A 2 -2.36 26.08 -25.38
C SER A 2 -1.44 24.91 -25.01
N ASP A 3 -0.31 24.70 -25.70
CA ASP A 3 0.43 23.43 -25.59
C ASP A 3 1.80 23.60 -24.90
N GLU A 4 2.08 24.79 -24.35
CA GLU A 4 3.40 25.13 -23.78
C GLU A 4 3.36 25.30 -22.25
N GLN A 5 2.19 25.13 -21.62
CA GLN A 5 2.00 25.39 -20.18
C GLN A 5 1.95 24.11 -19.32
N ASP A 6 1.65 22.95 -19.92
CA ASP A 6 1.61 21.65 -19.22
C ASP A 6 2.99 20.98 -19.07
N SER A 7 4.01 21.38 -19.84
CA SER A 7 5.34 20.74 -19.76
C SER A 7 6.27 21.34 -18.71
N ILE A 8 5.99 22.57 -18.25
CA ILE A 8 6.84 23.27 -17.26
C ILE A 8 6.49 22.81 -15.84
N ILE A 9 5.21 22.46 -15.60
CA ILE A 9 4.71 22.04 -14.29
C ILE A 9 5.25 20.65 -13.90
N SER A 10 5.47 19.75 -14.87
CA SER A 10 6.05 18.44 -14.58
C SER A 10 7.56 18.48 -14.28
N LEU A 11 8.30 19.43 -14.88
CA LEU A 11 9.75 19.52 -14.74
C LEU A 11 10.18 20.14 -13.40
N SER A 12 9.42 21.09 -12.86
CA SER A 12 9.73 21.70 -11.56
C SER A 12 9.51 20.74 -10.39
N ASP A 13 8.45 19.93 -10.45
CA ASP A 13 8.15 18.94 -9.41
C ASP A 13 9.20 17.81 -9.36
N ASP A 14 9.73 17.42 -10.53
CA ASP A 14 10.80 16.42 -10.65
C ASP A 14 12.14 16.94 -10.09
N GLU A 15 12.48 18.21 -10.33
CA GLU A 15 13.72 18.83 -9.85
C GLU A 15 13.74 18.97 -8.32
N ASP A 16 12.62 19.44 -7.73
CA ASP A 16 12.44 19.54 -6.27
C ASP A 16 12.49 18.15 -5.60
N THR A 17 11.94 17.13 -6.25
CA THR A 17 11.94 15.74 -5.75
C THR A 17 13.35 15.14 -5.79
N ILE A 18 14.11 15.39 -6.86
CA ILE A 18 15.51 14.94 -6.98
C ILE A 18 16.39 15.63 -5.94
N GLU A 19 16.16 16.92 -5.67
CA GLU A 19 16.93 17.67 -4.68
C GLU A 19 16.65 17.18 -3.25
N GLN A 20 15.37 16.97 -2.89
CA GLN A 20 15.02 16.35 -1.62
C GLN A 20 15.64 14.95 -1.47
N TYR A 21 15.63 14.15 -2.54
CA TYR A 21 16.18 12.81 -2.51
C TYR A 21 17.70 12.83 -2.25
N LYS A 22 18.43 13.76 -2.88
CA LYS A 22 19.87 13.97 -2.61
C LYS A 22 20.13 14.37 -1.17
N LEU A 23 19.33 15.30 -0.63
CA LEU A 23 19.47 15.76 0.76
C LEU A 23 19.21 14.63 1.76
N ASN A 24 18.21 13.79 1.53
CA ASN A 24 17.90 12.63 2.37
C ASN A 24 19.04 11.59 2.32
N LEU A 25 19.56 11.29 1.13
CA LEU A 25 20.72 10.40 0.96
C LEU A 25 21.95 10.91 1.72
N GLN A 26 22.27 12.20 1.57
CA GLN A 26 23.41 12.80 2.26
C GLN A 26 23.24 12.77 3.77
N SER A 27 22.06 13.14 4.28
CA SER A 27 21.75 13.13 5.70
C SER A 27 21.90 11.72 6.31
N GLU A 28 21.42 10.69 5.61
CA GLU A 28 21.46 9.32 6.10
C GLU A 28 22.88 8.73 6.10
N VAL A 29 23.66 9.00 5.05
CA VAL A 29 25.08 8.61 4.99
C VAL A 29 25.88 9.27 6.11
N ILE A 30 25.66 10.56 6.35
CA ILE A 30 26.31 11.29 7.45
C ILE A 30 25.93 10.68 8.80
N ARG A 31 24.65 10.39 9.03
CA ARG A 31 24.16 9.80 10.27
C ARG A 31 24.82 8.46 10.57
N ILE A 32 24.79 7.53 9.62
CA ILE A 32 25.37 6.18 9.80
C ILE A 32 26.88 6.27 10.02
N THR A 33 27.57 7.12 9.26
CA THR A 33 29.01 7.30 9.41
C THR A 33 29.38 7.89 10.78
N LEU A 34 28.61 8.85 11.29
CA LEU A 34 28.81 9.42 12.62
C LEU A 34 28.57 8.39 13.73
N GLU A 35 27.50 7.59 13.64
CA GLU A 35 27.23 6.51 14.59
C GLU A 35 28.38 5.48 14.63
N GLU A 36 28.95 5.13 13.47
CA GLU A 36 30.06 4.19 13.37
C GLU A 36 31.38 4.77 13.92
N ILE A 37 31.65 6.06 13.66
CA ILE A 37 32.81 6.77 14.19
C ILE A 37 32.70 6.90 15.72
N GLU A 38 31.56 7.31 16.25
CA GLU A 38 31.36 7.44 17.70
C GLU A 38 31.53 6.11 18.42
N HIS A 39 31.04 5.01 17.84
CA HIS A 39 31.22 3.68 18.39
C HIS A 39 32.71 3.28 18.47
N ARG A 40 33.47 3.51 17.40
CA ARG A 40 34.90 3.15 17.35
C ARG A 40 35.76 4.03 18.23
N VAL A 41 35.52 5.34 18.24
CA VAL A 41 36.18 6.27 19.17
C VAL A 41 35.85 5.93 20.62
N GLY A 42 34.60 5.56 20.91
CA GLY A 42 34.17 5.07 22.23
C GLY A 42 34.88 3.78 22.67
N SER A 43 35.39 2.98 21.71
CA SER A 43 36.22 1.79 21.96
C SER A 43 37.73 2.08 22.08
N GLY A 44 38.13 3.35 21.98
CA GLY A 44 39.53 3.79 22.10
C GLY A 44 40.36 3.61 20.83
N GLU A 45 39.72 3.44 19.68
CA GLU A 45 40.37 3.29 18.37
C GLU A 45 40.64 4.67 17.76
N GLU A 46 41.90 4.95 17.39
CA GLU A 46 42.25 6.15 16.61
C GLU A 46 41.97 5.88 15.13
N ILE A 47 41.01 6.61 14.56
CA ILE A 47 40.57 6.43 13.18
C ILE A 47 41.35 7.39 12.28
N SER A 48 42.08 6.84 11.31
CA SER A 48 42.79 7.65 10.30
C SER A 48 41.82 8.32 9.32
N ASP A 49 42.26 9.37 8.64
CA ASP A 49 41.42 10.06 7.66
C ASP A 49 41.09 9.17 6.43
N GLU A 50 41.99 8.25 6.08
CA GLU A 50 41.83 7.27 5.00
C GLU A 50 40.76 6.21 5.34
N GLU A 51 40.65 5.83 6.62
CA GLU A 51 39.59 4.93 7.11
C GLU A 51 38.24 5.63 7.19
N LYS A 52 38.19 6.94 7.53
CA LYS A 52 36.95 7.72 7.48
C LYS A 52 36.39 7.79 6.08
N GLU A 53 37.24 8.05 5.08
CA GLU A 53 36.83 8.11 3.68
C GLU A 53 36.27 6.76 3.21
N LYS A 54 36.93 5.66 3.57
CA LYS A 54 36.45 4.30 3.28
C LYS A 54 35.11 3.98 3.94
N MET A 55 34.90 4.40 5.20
CA MET A 55 33.62 4.22 5.88
C MET A 55 32.49 5.02 5.23
N ILE A 56 32.77 6.25 4.78
CA ILE A 56 31.80 7.07 4.03
C ILE A 56 31.40 6.35 2.74
N GLU A 57 32.36 5.81 1.99
CA GLU A 57 32.09 5.10 0.74
C GLU A 57 31.29 3.80 0.96
N ASP A 58 31.68 2.99 1.95
CA ASP A 58 30.95 1.75 2.29
C ASP A 58 29.51 2.04 2.78
N ASN A 59 29.33 3.09 3.59
CA ASN A 59 28.01 3.48 4.06
C ASN A 59 27.17 4.14 2.95
N LEU A 60 27.77 4.93 2.06
CA LEU A 60 27.12 5.42 0.84
C LEU A 60 26.61 4.26 -0.01
N LYS A 61 27.41 3.22 -0.21
CA LYS A 61 27.02 2.03 -0.98
C LYS A 61 25.85 1.28 -0.32
N LYS A 62 25.86 1.12 1.01
CA LYS A 62 24.74 0.52 1.75
C LYS A 62 23.46 1.33 1.62
N VAL A 63 23.54 2.66 1.76
CA VAL A 63 22.37 3.54 1.63
C VAL A 63 21.83 3.50 0.20
N LEU A 64 22.69 3.52 -0.82
CA LEU A 64 22.27 3.38 -2.22
C LEU A 64 21.56 2.05 -2.49
N GLN A 65 22.07 0.93 -1.97
CA GLN A 65 21.42 -0.39 -2.11
C GLN A 65 20.06 -0.46 -1.40
N ASN A 66 19.94 0.18 -0.23
CA ASN A 66 18.67 0.27 0.49
C ASN A 66 17.68 1.20 -0.23
N ALA A 67 18.18 2.25 -0.89
CA ALA A 67 17.37 3.19 -1.62
C ALA A 67 16.84 2.58 -2.94
N GLU A 68 17.64 1.75 -3.62
CA GLU A 68 17.19 0.96 -4.78
C GLU A 68 16.10 -0.07 -4.44
N THR A 69 16.03 -0.51 -3.19
CA THR A 69 15.05 -1.51 -2.72
C THR A 69 13.85 -0.90 -2.00
N SER A 70 13.85 0.42 -1.76
CA SER A 70 12.72 1.11 -1.16
C SER A 70 11.59 1.25 -2.18
N PRO A 71 10.33 0.90 -1.82
CA PRO A 71 9.20 1.19 -2.69
C PRO A 71 9.10 2.71 -2.95
N PRO A 72 8.58 3.13 -4.11
CA PRO A 72 8.50 4.53 -4.48
C PRO A 72 7.70 5.32 -3.44
N PRO A 73 8.00 6.62 -3.25
CA PRO A 73 7.40 7.45 -2.18
C PRO A 73 5.87 7.45 -2.23
N ASP A 74 5.27 7.33 -3.41
CA ASP A 74 3.81 7.29 -3.62
C ASP A 74 3.19 5.88 -3.64
N PHE A 75 3.96 4.83 -3.33
CA PHE A 75 3.49 3.45 -3.40
C PHE A 75 2.25 3.22 -2.53
N HIS A 76 2.30 3.68 -1.26
CA HIS A 76 1.20 3.49 -0.32
C HIS A 76 -0.08 4.19 -0.79
N LYS A 77 0.05 5.42 -1.30
CA LYS A 77 -1.05 6.19 -1.87
C LYS A 77 -1.67 5.46 -3.07
N THR A 78 -0.85 5.03 -4.02
CA THR A 78 -1.29 4.33 -5.22
C THR A 78 -2.01 3.02 -4.88
N LEU A 79 -1.44 2.25 -3.95
CA LEU A 79 -2.04 1.01 -3.46
C LEU A 79 -3.41 1.27 -2.81
N ASN A 80 -3.52 2.29 -1.95
CA ASN A 80 -4.80 2.64 -1.30
C ASN A 80 -5.86 3.06 -2.33
N VAL A 81 -5.49 3.87 -3.33
CA VAL A 81 -6.41 4.25 -4.41
C VAL A 81 -6.89 3.02 -5.18
N TYR A 82 -5.98 2.11 -5.53
CA TYR A 82 -6.34 0.87 -6.22
C TYR A 82 -7.30 0.01 -5.39
N LEU A 83 -7.02 -0.18 -4.09
CA LEU A 83 -7.89 -0.93 -3.18
C LEU A 83 -9.27 -0.29 -3.07
N ILE A 84 -9.37 1.03 -2.95
CA ILE A 84 -10.66 1.74 -2.91
C ILE A 84 -11.46 1.48 -4.21
N ILE A 85 -10.81 1.59 -5.37
CA ILE A 85 -11.46 1.30 -6.66
C ILE A 85 -11.94 -0.14 -6.70
N LEU A 86 -11.09 -1.08 -6.25
CA LEU A 86 -11.41 -2.51 -6.20
C LEU A 86 -12.65 -2.79 -5.34
N ALA A 87 -12.76 -2.14 -4.18
CA ALA A 87 -13.91 -2.27 -3.29
C ALA A 87 -15.19 -1.76 -3.95
N VAL A 88 -15.13 -0.57 -4.56
CA VAL A 88 -16.31 0.04 -5.21
C VAL A 88 -16.76 -0.80 -6.41
N VAL A 89 -15.83 -1.21 -7.27
CA VAL A 89 -16.13 -2.08 -8.42
C VAL A 89 -16.68 -3.43 -7.95
N GLY A 90 -16.08 -4.01 -6.91
CA GLY A 90 -16.56 -5.24 -6.30
C GLY A 90 -18.01 -5.14 -5.82
N CYS A 91 -18.35 -4.06 -5.10
CA CYS A 91 -19.72 -3.80 -4.64
C CYS A 91 -20.71 -3.67 -5.78
N VAL A 92 -20.34 -2.95 -6.86
CA VAL A 92 -21.20 -2.79 -8.03
C VAL A 92 -21.42 -4.13 -8.74
N PHE A 93 -20.40 -4.97 -8.83
CA PHE A 93 -20.53 -6.30 -9.42
C PHE A 93 -21.40 -7.23 -8.57
N ALA A 94 -21.23 -7.22 -7.25
CA ALA A 94 -22.09 -7.95 -6.32
C ALA A 94 -23.56 -7.51 -6.45
N PHE A 95 -23.80 -6.19 -6.53
CA PHE A 95 -25.14 -5.63 -6.77
C PHE A 95 -25.75 -6.10 -8.10
N ILE A 96 -24.97 -6.10 -9.19
CA ILE A 96 -25.42 -6.59 -10.50
C ILE A 96 -25.73 -8.08 -10.43
N GLY A 97 -24.85 -8.87 -9.83
CA GLY A 97 -25.01 -10.32 -9.68
C GLY A 97 -26.29 -10.69 -8.95
N TYR A 98 -26.54 -10.03 -7.81
CA TYR A 98 -27.76 -10.19 -7.03
C TYR A 98 -29.04 -9.92 -7.85
N HIS A 99 -29.05 -8.87 -8.68
CA HIS A 99 -30.23 -8.54 -9.49
C HIS A 99 -30.42 -9.49 -10.68
N LEU A 100 -29.37 -10.16 -11.15
CA LEU A 100 -29.44 -11.14 -12.23
C LEU A 100 -29.91 -12.51 -11.73
N SER A 101 -29.61 -12.87 -10.48
CA SER A 101 -30.05 -14.11 -9.84
C SER A 101 -30.47 -13.87 -8.39
N PRO A 102 -31.65 -13.28 -8.13
CA PRO A 102 -32.09 -12.96 -6.77
C PRO A 102 -32.39 -14.20 -5.91
N ASP A 103 -32.54 -15.37 -6.55
CA ASP A 103 -32.75 -16.68 -5.91
C ASP A 103 -31.46 -17.53 -5.88
N SER A 104 -30.26 -16.94 -6.04
CA SER A 104 -28.96 -17.65 -6.03
C SER A 104 -28.83 -18.59 -4.83
N CYS A 105 -29.19 -18.09 -3.65
CA CYS A 105 -29.18 -18.82 -2.38
C CYS A 105 -30.12 -20.05 -2.31
N ALA A 106 -31.16 -20.10 -3.15
CA ALA A 106 -32.12 -21.21 -3.14
C ALA A 106 -31.80 -22.30 -4.17
N ASN A 107 -31.01 -21.97 -5.19
CA ASN A 107 -30.72 -22.85 -6.33
C ASN A 107 -29.22 -23.17 -6.50
N ASP A 108 -28.35 -22.70 -5.61
CA ASP A 108 -26.88 -22.84 -5.67
C ASP A 108 -26.25 -22.32 -6.99
N GLU A 109 -26.89 -21.35 -7.62
CA GLU A 109 -26.42 -20.75 -8.88
C GLU A 109 -26.00 -19.29 -8.65
N ASP A 110 -24.80 -19.10 -8.12
CA ASP A 110 -24.15 -17.78 -8.04
C ASP A 110 -23.81 -17.30 -9.45
N THR A 111 -24.05 -16.02 -9.72
CA THR A 111 -23.61 -15.45 -10.99
C THR A 111 -22.12 -15.15 -10.96
N ILE A 112 -21.44 -15.19 -12.10
CA ILE A 112 -20.02 -14.77 -12.20
C ILE A 112 -19.79 -13.34 -11.70
N TRP A 113 -20.81 -12.48 -11.77
CA TRP A 113 -20.75 -11.10 -11.29
C TRP A 113 -20.77 -11.02 -9.76
N GLU A 114 -21.55 -11.87 -9.12
CA GLU A 114 -21.64 -11.99 -7.67
C GLU A 114 -20.33 -12.53 -7.10
N GLU A 115 -19.88 -13.70 -7.58
CA GLU A 115 -18.62 -14.32 -7.13
C GLU A 115 -17.42 -13.37 -7.30
N LEU A 116 -17.30 -12.74 -8.48
CA LEU A 116 -16.24 -11.78 -8.75
C LEU A 116 -16.39 -10.53 -7.87
N GLY A 117 -17.59 -10.00 -7.74
CA GLY A 117 -17.86 -8.78 -6.97
C GLY A 117 -17.52 -8.92 -5.49
N VAL A 118 -18.01 -10.00 -4.88
CA VAL A 118 -17.74 -10.37 -3.49
C VAL A 118 -16.24 -10.61 -3.28
N SER A 119 -15.59 -11.36 -4.18
CA SER A 119 -14.14 -11.62 -4.12
C SER A 119 -13.31 -10.33 -4.18
N LEU A 120 -13.61 -9.43 -5.13
CA LEU A 120 -12.93 -8.15 -5.28
C LEU A 120 -13.07 -7.27 -4.03
N PHE A 121 -14.28 -7.25 -3.44
CA PHE A 121 -14.51 -6.55 -2.19
C PHE A 121 -13.68 -7.12 -1.04
N TYR A 122 -13.65 -8.45 -0.86
CA TYR A 122 -12.87 -9.07 0.21
C TYR A 122 -11.36 -8.89 0.05
N VAL A 123 -10.83 -8.98 -1.17
CA VAL A 123 -9.42 -8.66 -1.45
C VAL A 123 -9.09 -7.23 -1.02
N SER A 124 -9.99 -6.29 -1.31
CA SER A 124 -9.83 -4.90 -0.88
C SER A 124 -9.92 -4.75 0.65
N ALA A 125 -10.88 -5.41 1.29
CA ALA A 125 -11.05 -5.39 2.74
C ALA A 125 -9.84 -5.95 3.50
N LEU A 126 -9.17 -6.98 2.96
CA LEU A 126 -7.89 -7.50 3.47
C LEU A 126 -6.75 -6.46 3.36
N GLY A 127 -6.90 -5.45 2.50
CA GLY A 127 -6.00 -4.31 2.46
C GLY A 127 -6.04 -3.44 3.72
N VAL A 128 -7.13 -3.46 4.50
CA VAL A 128 -7.24 -2.69 5.77
C VAL A 128 -6.20 -3.15 6.81
N PRO A 129 -6.12 -4.43 7.21
CA PRO A 129 -5.08 -4.87 8.16
C PRO A 129 -3.67 -4.65 7.62
N MET A 130 -3.44 -4.79 6.32
CA MET A 130 -2.16 -4.47 5.68
C MET A 130 -1.79 -2.98 5.82
N ASN A 131 -2.74 -2.07 5.59
CA ASN A 131 -2.51 -0.63 5.72
C ASN A 131 -2.32 -0.19 7.18
N ILE A 132 -2.94 -0.90 8.14
CA ILE A 132 -2.67 -0.71 9.56
C ILE A 132 -1.23 -1.12 9.87
N LEU A 133 -0.76 -2.25 9.34
CA LEU A 133 0.63 -2.70 9.53
C LEU A 133 1.63 -1.69 8.94
N PHE A 134 1.38 -1.18 7.74
CA PHE A 134 2.21 -0.12 7.14
C PHE A 134 2.22 1.16 7.97
N CYS A 135 1.06 1.56 8.50
CA CYS A 135 0.98 2.70 9.40
C CYS A 135 1.83 2.49 10.66
N LEU A 136 1.78 1.29 11.28
CA LEU A 136 2.59 0.96 12.46
C LEU A 136 4.10 0.97 12.16
N MET A 137 4.50 0.47 10.98
CA MET A 137 5.89 0.52 10.54
C MET A 137 6.36 1.97 10.29
N SER A 138 5.49 2.82 9.74
CA SER A 138 5.82 4.23 9.47
C SER A 138 6.12 5.03 10.73
N LEU A 139 5.50 4.69 11.87
CA LEU A 139 5.75 5.39 13.14
C LEU A 139 7.17 5.18 13.68
N LYS A 140 7.86 4.12 13.24
CA LYS A 140 9.22 3.79 13.67
C LYS A 140 10.29 4.27 12.68
N ASN A 141 9.89 4.68 11.48
CA ASN A 141 10.80 5.04 10.41
C ASN A 141 10.69 6.55 10.13
N PRO A 142 11.71 7.36 10.49
CA PRO A 142 11.69 8.81 10.23
C PRO A 142 11.70 9.16 8.74
N ASN A 143 12.09 8.21 7.88
CA ASN A 143 12.17 8.36 6.43
C ASN A 143 10.82 8.23 5.72
N LEU A 144 9.74 7.88 6.43
CA LEU A 144 8.41 7.72 5.86
C LEU A 144 7.48 8.84 6.37
N ASP A 145 6.70 9.44 5.47
CA ASP A 145 5.63 10.37 5.88
C ASP A 145 4.48 9.60 6.53
N SER A 146 4.63 9.38 7.84
CA SER A 146 3.64 8.71 8.68
C SER A 146 2.28 9.40 8.68
N LYS A 147 2.23 10.73 8.49
CA LYS A 147 0.98 11.49 8.45
C LYS A 147 0.22 11.22 7.16
N GLU A 148 0.94 11.16 6.03
CA GLU A 148 0.35 10.79 4.75
C GLU A 148 -0.13 9.34 4.75
N ILE A 149 0.70 8.40 5.23
CA ILE A 149 0.33 6.98 5.34
C ILE A 149 -0.94 6.83 6.19
N PHE A 150 -0.97 7.47 7.37
CA PHE A 150 -2.14 7.44 8.25
C PHE A 150 -3.40 8.05 7.60
N ARG A 151 -3.25 9.13 6.82
CA ARG A 151 -4.37 9.73 6.07
C ARG A 151 -4.95 8.73 5.07
N TRP A 152 -4.13 8.09 4.26
CA TRP A 152 -4.59 7.13 3.26
C TRP A 152 -5.19 5.87 3.88
N THR A 153 -4.58 5.33 4.93
CA THR A 153 -5.13 4.18 5.68
C THR A 153 -6.53 4.49 6.20
N ARG A 154 -6.75 5.70 6.75
CA ARG A 154 -8.08 6.12 7.21
C ARG A 154 -9.08 6.26 6.05
N ILE A 155 -8.69 6.88 4.94
CA ILE A 155 -9.57 7.05 3.77
C ILE A 155 -10.01 5.68 3.24
N HIS A 156 -9.07 4.74 3.08
CA HIS A 156 -9.39 3.39 2.62
C HIS A 156 -10.33 2.67 3.59
N THR A 157 -10.03 2.72 4.90
CA THR A 157 -10.88 2.10 5.92
C THR A 157 -12.31 2.67 5.90
N ILE A 158 -12.45 3.98 5.79
CA ILE A 158 -13.76 4.64 5.69
C ILE A 158 -14.49 4.20 4.41
N ALA A 159 -13.78 4.11 3.28
CA ALA A 159 -14.37 3.65 2.02
C ALA A 159 -14.90 2.21 2.13
N ILE A 160 -14.14 1.30 2.75
CA ILE A 160 -14.58 -0.08 3.02
C ILE A 160 -15.83 -0.09 3.90
N VAL A 161 -15.86 0.68 4.99
CA VAL A 161 -17.02 0.75 5.89
C VAL A 161 -18.25 1.29 5.16
N ILE A 162 -18.10 2.33 4.34
CA ILE A 162 -19.22 2.88 3.55
C ILE A 162 -19.74 1.83 2.55
N CYS A 163 -18.83 1.20 1.80
CA CYS A 163 -19.17 0.13 0.86
C CYS A 163 -19.91 -1.00 1.57
N TRP A 164 -19.39 -1.45 2.70
CA TRP A 164 -19.98 -2.50 3.51
C TRP A 164 -21.38 -2.13 4.01
N VAL A 165 -21.60 -0.90 4.50
CA VAL A 165 -22.91 -0.47 5.00
C VAL A 165 -23.94 -0.34 3.87
N ILE A 166 -23.54 0.20 2.71
CA ILE A 166 -24.46 0.41 1.57
C ILE A 166 -24.81 -0.91 0.90
N PHE A 167 -23.83 -1.80 0.74
CA PHE A 167 -23.97 -3.04 -0.03
C PHE A 167 -24.00 -4.29 0.88
N TRP A 168 -24.28 -4.13 2.18
CA TRP A 168 -24.25 -5.20 3.18
C TRP A 168 -25.04 -6.43 2.72
N GLU A 169 -26.27 -6.22 2.25
CA GLU A 169 -27.17 -7.30 1.84
C GLU A 169 -26.56 -8.11 0.69
N TYR A 170 -25.99 -7.43 -0.32
CA TYR A 170 -25.41 -8.06 -1.50
C TYR A 170 -24.06 -8.74 -1.23
N ILE A 171 -23.30 -8.27 -0.24
CA ILE A 171 -21.98 -8.83 0.10
C ILE A 171 -22.11 -10.01 1.07
N THR A 172 -23.13 -10.00 1.93
CA THR A 172 -23.27 -10.98 3.03
C THR A 172 -24.31 -12.06 2.78
N GLN A 173 -25.09 -11.95 1.71
CA GLN A 173 -26.11 -12.94 1.36
C GLN A 173 -25.55 -14.36 1.35
N ASP A 174 -24.49 -14.60 0.58
CA ASP A 174 -23.95 -15.95 0.41
C ASP A 174 -23.39 -16.52 1.71
N MET A 175 -22.78 -15.69 2.55
CA MET A 175 -22.19 -16.12 3.83
C MET A 175 -23.16 -16.90 4.73
N PHE A 176 -24.46 -16.66 4.60
CA PHE A 176 -25.51 -17.33 5.38
C PHE A 176 -26.28 -18.39 4.60
N CYS A 177 -25.99 -18.57 3.31
CA CYS A 177 -26.56 -19.60 2.43
C CYS A 177 -25.80 -20.94 2.49
N GLY A 178 -24.80 -21.07 3.38
CA GLY A 178 -24.01 -22.29 3.55
C GLY A 178 -22.72 -22.33 2.73
N CYS A 179 -22.54 -21.38 1.82
CA CYS A 179 -21.33 -21.15 1.05
C CYS A 179 -20.73 -19.80 1.43
N TRP A 180 -19.49 -19.74 1.93
CA TRP A 180 -18.87 -18.49 2.39
C TRP A 180 -18.48 -17.52 1.23
N GLY A 181 -19.42 -17.14 0.35
CA GLY A 181 -19.20 -16.24 -0.79
C GLY A 181 -18.39 -16.86 -1.94
N VAL A 182 -18.35 -18.19 -2.05
CA VAL A 182 -17.62 -18.95 -3.08
C VAL A 182 -18.45 -20.15 -3.55
N CYS A 183 -19.72 -19.96 -3.89
CA CYS A 183 -20.57 -21.03 -4.43
C CYS A 183 -20.56 -20.97 -5.98
N GLY A 184 -19.40 -21.20 -6.58
CA GLY A 184 -19.23 -21.11 -8.04
C GLY A 184 -18.09 -21.94 -8.63
N MET A 185 -17.06 -22.23 -7.84
CA MET A 185 -16.08 -23.25 -8.19
C MET A 185 -16.58 -24.62 -7.74
N GLY A 186 -17.13 -25.39 -8.68
CA GLY A 186 -17.65 -26.74 -8.52
C GLY A 186 -16.79 -27.66 -7.65
N THR A 187 -16.98 -27.56 -6.34
CA THR A 187 -16.48 -28.50 -5.35
C THR A 187 -17.71 -29.14 -4.76
N GLY A 188 -18.17 -30.19 -5.46
CA GLY A 188 -19.08 -31.16 -4.87
C GLY A 188 -18.42 -31.77 -3.64
N TRP A 189 -18.69 -31.17 -2.48
CA TRP A 189 -18.34 -31.69 -1.17
C TRP A 189 -19.52 -31.44 -0.23
N GLY A 190 -20.41 -32.43 -0.16
CA GLY A 190 -21.24 -32.68 1.02
C GLY A 190 -22.72 -32.37 0.86
N GLY A 191 -23.50 -33.39 0.47
CA GLY A 191 -24.97 -33.39 0.50
C GLY A 191 -25.56 -34.45 -0.39
#